data_AF-A0A645EPS5-F1
#
_entry.id   AF-A0A645EPS5-F1
#
_cell.length_a   1.000
_cell.length_b   1.000
_cell.length_c   1.000
_cell.angle_alpha   90.00
_cell.angle_beta   90.00
_cell.angle_gamma   90.00
#
_symmetry.space_group_name_H-M   'P 1'
#
loop_
_entity.id
_entity.type
_entity.pdbx_description
1 polymer ?
#
loop_
_entity_poly.entity_id
_entity_poly.type
_entity_poly.pdbx_seq_one_letter_code
_entity_poly.pdbx_strand_id
1 'polypeptide(L)' 'MVCWPQGLRYFAQGETIHTENSYKYPLSDFLSMLACAGFAEPRVWTDEQQWFAVIHAHA' A
#
# COMPACT_ATOMS: atom_id res chain seq x y z
N MET A 1 -23.42 -10.22 12.73
CA MET A 1 -22.91 -9.79 14.05
C MET A 1 -21.45 -10.21 14.13
N VAL A 2 -20.56 -9.30 14.49
CA VAL A 2 -19.13 -9.54 14.72
C VAL A 2 -18.86 -9.27 16.20
N CYS A 3 -18.15 -10.19 16.89
CA CYS A 3 -17.84 -10.07 18.32
C CYS A 3 -16.33 -10.20 18.56
N TRP A 4 -15.82 -9.45 19.53
CA TRP A 4 -14.45 -9.51 20.02
C TRP A 4 -14.45 -9.30 21.55
N PRO A 5 -13.34 -9.56 22.27
CA PRO A 5 -13.39 -9.65 23.74
C PRO A 5 -13.91 -8.40 24.46
N GLN A 6 -13.91 -7.23 23.82
CA GLN A 6 -14.37 -5.97 24.38
C GLN A 6 -15.63 -5.40 23.70
N GLY A 7 -16.26 -6.13 22.77
CA GLY A 7 -17.41 -5.55 22.06
C GLY A 7 -18.07 -6.43 21.02
N LEU A 8 -19.19 -5.92 20.53
CA LEU A 8 -19.95 -6.50 19.44
C LEU A 8 -20.43 -5.42 18.47
N ARG A 9 -20.62 -5.80 17.21
CA ARG A 9 -21.25 -4.97 16.18
C ARG A 9 -22.23 -5.78 15.36
N TYR A 10 -23.45 -5.25 15.22
CA TYR A 10 -24.43 -5.74 14.25
C TYR A 10 -24.20 -5.08 12.90
N PHE A 11 -24.51 -5.82 11.84
CA PHE A 11 -24.48 -5.35 10.47
C PHE A 11 -25.84 -5.68 9.85
N ALA A 12 -26.46 -4.72 9.17
CA ALA A 12 -27.62 -5.00 8.33
C ALA A 12 -27.21 -5.86 7.11
N GLN A 13 -28.20 -6.48 6.44
CA GLN A 13 -27.93 -7.20 5.20
C GLN A 13 -27.33 -6.22 4.16
N GLY A 14 -26.14 -6.52 3.68
CA GLY A 14 -25.40 -5.68 2.72
C GLY A 14 -24.62 -4.52 3.34
N GLU A 15 -24.68 -4.31 4.66
CA GLU A 15 -23.82 -3.33 5.31
C GLU A 15 -22.37 -3.79 5.27
N THR A 16 -21.47 -2.90 4.84
CA THR A 16 -20.03 -3.13 4.80
C THR A 16 -19.30 -2.06 5.61
N ILE A 17 -18.08 -2.39 6.04
CA ILE A 17 -17.17 -1.41 6.63
C ILE A 17 -15.88 -1.39 5.82
N HIS A 18 -15.33 -0.19 5.69
CA HIS A 18 -14.01 0.01 5.14
C HIS A 18 -12.96 -0.42 6.17
N THR A 19 -12.05 -1.30 5.78
CA THR A 19 -11.00 -1.81 6.67
C THR A 19 -9.60 -1.40 6.25
N GLU A 20 -9.37 -1.06 4.98
CA GLU A 20 -8.03 -0.79 4.45
C GLU A 20 -8.07 0.11 3.21
N ASN A 21 -7.09 1.01 3.11
CA ASN A 21 -6.76 1.70 1.84
C ASN A 21 -5.46 1.11 1.27
N SER A 22 -5.48 0.72 -0.01
CA SER A 22 -4.28 0.29 -0.74
C SER A 22 -3.91 1.32 -1.81
N TYR A 23 -3.07 2.28 -1.43
CA TYR A 23 -2.59 3.32 -2.35
C TYR A 23 -1.66 2.71 -3.41
N LYS A 24 -1.86 3.12 -4.66
CA LYS A 24 -1.04 2.72 -5.81
C LYS A 24 -0.31 3.95 -6.33
N TYR A 25 0.96 3.77 -6.68
CA TYR A 25 1.82 4.86 -7.09
C TYR A 25 2.36 4.59 -8.49
N PRO A 26 2.38 5.59 -9.39
CA PRO A 26 3.27 5.59 -10.52
C PRO A 26 4.71 5.43 -10.05
N LEU A 27 5.53 4.68 -10.79
CA LEU A 27 6.92 4.42 -10.41
C LEU A 27 7.71 5.74 -10.21
N SER A 28 7.50 6.73 -11.09
CA SER A 28 8.15 8.05 -11.01
C SER A 28 7.91 8.76 -9.67
N ASP A 29 6.68 8.67 -9.17
CA ASP A 29 6.25 9.37 -7.97
C ASP A 29 6.87 8.69 -6.75
N PHE A 30 6.93 7.36 -6.76
CA PHE A 30 7.58 6.59 -5.70
C PHE A 30 9.10 6.83 -5.64
N LEU A 31 9.77 6.92 -6.79
CA LEU A 31 11.20 7.28 -6.84
C LEU A 31 11.45 8.70 -6.31
N SER A 32 10.55 9.64 -6.60
CA SER A 32 10.63 11.01 -6.07
C SER A 32 10.46 11.01 -4.54
N MET A 33 9.55 10.21 -4.00
CA MET A 33 9.40 10.05 -2.55
C MET A 33 10.64 9.46 -1.89
N LEU A 34 11.28 8.46 -2.50
CA LEU A 34 12.54 7.89 -2.00
C LEU A 34 13.65 8.95 -1.93
N ALA A 35 13.81 9.75 -2.99
CA ALA A 35 14.79 10.84 -3.02
C ALA A 35 14.51 11.90 -1.94
N CYS A 36 13.25 12.31 -1.77
CA CYS A 36 12.85 13.23 -0.70
C CYS A 36 13.12 12.67 0.70
N ALA A 37 13.05 11.35 0.86
CA ALA A 37 13.36 10.66 2.12
C ALA A 37 14.88 10.45 2.33
N GLY A 38 15.73 10.93 1.42
CA GLY A 38 17.19 10.83 1.51
C GLY A 38 17.78 9.55 0.94
N PHE A 39 16.99 8.69 0.30
CA PHE A 39 17.50 7.49 -0.37
C PHE A 39 18.03 7.81 -1.77
N ALA A 40 19.12 7.14 -2.13
CA ALA A 40 19.83 7.29 -3.39
C ALA A 40 20.03 5.95 -4.12
N GLU A 41 20.44 6.05 -5.38
CA GLU A 41 20.75 4.94 -6.30
C GLU A 41 19.71 3.81 -6.33
N PRO A 42 18.44 4.11 -6.68
CA PRO A 42 17.40 3.09 -6.75
C PRO A 42 17.69 2.09 -7.88
N ARG A 43 17.61 0.80 -7.54
CA ARG A 43 17.49 -0.30 -8.49
C ARG A 43 16.04 -0.77 -8.51
N VAL A 44 15.45 -0.80 -9.69
CA VAL A 44 14.05 -1.15 -9.89
C VAL A 44 13.95 -2.43 -10.69
N TRP A 45 13.14 -3.36 -10.20
CA TRP A 45 12.70 -4.54 -10.93
C TRP A 45 11.19 -4.53 -11.00
N THR A 46 10.66 -4.98 -12.12
CA THR A 46 9.23 -4.98 -12.37
C THR A 46 8.88 -6.11 -13.33
N ASP A 47 7.63 -6.57 -13.26
CA ASP A 47 7.11 -7.57 -14.17
C ASP A 47 6.97 -7.01 -15.61
N GLU A 48 6.80 -7.88 -16.60
CA GLU A 48 6.70 -7.49 -18.02
C GLU A 48 5.57 -6.49 -18.29
N GLN A 49 4.50 -6.52 -17.50
CA GLN A 49 3.33 -5.63 -17.64
C GLN A 49 3.45 -4.36 -16.80
N GLN A 50 4.51 -4.21 -16.02
CA GLN A 50 4.79 -3.03 -15.18
C GLN A 50 3.73 -2.79 -14.09
N TRP A 51 3.13 -3.86 -13.55
CA TRP A 51 2.06 -3.74 -12.54
C TRP A 51 2.59 -3.70 -11.10
N PHE A 52 3.78 -4.25 -10.88
CA PHE A 52 4.42 -4.30 -9.58
C PHE A 52 5.91 -3.96 -9.71
N ALA A 53 6.42 -3.20 -8.75
CA ALA A 53 7.83 -2.84 -8.69
C ALA A 53 8.44 -3.21 -7.34
N VAL A 54 9.61 -3.84 -7.38
CA VAL A 54 10.52 -3.96 -6.24
C VAL A 54 11.61 -2.91 -6.42
N ILE A 55 11.82 -2.09 -5.39
CA ILE A 55 12.79 -1.01 -5.43
C ILE A 55 13.78 -1.19 -4.27
N HIS A 56 15.06 -1.26 -4.59
CA HIS A 56 16.15 -1.27 -3.61
C HIS A 56 16.93 0.04 -3.72
N ALA A 57 17.05 0.79 -2.63
CA ALA A 57 17.81 2.04 -2.54
C ALA A 57 18.58 2.08 -1.21
N HIS A 58 19.62 2.90 -1.11
CA HIS A 58 20.38 3.09 0.13
C HIS A 58 20.32 4.55 0.58
N ALA A 59 20.44 4.80 1.89
CA ALA A 59 20.50 6.14 2.46
C ALA A 59 21.94 6.65 2.57
#